data_AF-A0A838B3X8-F1
#
_entry.id   AF-A0A838B3X8-F1
#
_cell.length_a   1.000
_cell.length_b   1.000
_cell.length_c   1.000
_cell.angle_alpha   90.00
_cell.angle_beta   90.00
_cell.angle_gamma   90.00
#
_symmetry.space_group_name_H-M   'P 1'
#
loop_
_entity.id
_entity.type
_entity.pdbx_description
1 polymer ?
#
loop_
_entity_poly.entity_id
_entity_poly.type
_entity_poly.pdbx_seq_one_letter_code
_entity_poly.pdbx_strand_id
1 'polypeptide(L)'
;MAEHLKPRAADDLLRLIIGSHHHHIIGDTIYLERLSVLARIGPAKHPATQYAAATLNEHTFVLNSESFSEGEGDEGSSDADRGAGTTEVGPDEDGYLHLITTAGVHPFDDDFFPSIPHGHLRKGEWGKLDAYLGWVYEDPSNRSRQSRRIKRNSIVALWNDNTFRDFASDAIDYHLNRFPKFQWRVASPRKLPRKRI
;
A
#
# COMPACT_ATOMS: atom_id res chain seq x y z
N MET A 1 -4.82 32.67 18.23
CA MET A 1 -4.35 32.71 16.82
C MET A 1 -3.29 31.64 16.67
N ALA A 2 -3.40 30.73 15.71
CA ALA A 2 -2.36 29.75 15.47
C ALA A 2 -1.13 30.47 14.89
N GLU A 3 0.04 30.29 15.50
CA GLU A 3 1.28 30.87 15.01
C GLU A 3 1.78 30.04 13.82
N HIS A 4 1.74 30.63 12.63
CA HIS A 4 2.26 29.99 11.43
C HIS A 4 3.78 30.08 11.36
N LEU A 5 4.40 29.14 10.65
CA LEU A 5 5.81 29.22 10.31
C LEU A 5 6.12 30.50 9.55
N LYS A 6 7.28 31.09 9.85
CA LYS A 6 7.85 32.18 9.07
C LYS A 6 8.07 31.70 7.61
N PRO A 7 7.82 32.54 6.58
CA PRO A 7 7.94 32.15 5.17
C PRO A 7 9.24 31.42 4.82
N ARG A 8 10.38 31.97 5.23
CA ARG A 8 11.70 31.36 5.01
C ARG A 8 11.85 29.97 5.62
N ALA A 9 11.26 29.76 6.79
CA ALA A 9 11.34 28.47 7.46
C ALA A 9 10.42 27.43 6.79
N ALA A 10 9.34 27.85 6.12
CA ALA A 10 8.54 26.97 5.28
C ALA A 10 9.31 26.51 4.03
N ASP A 11 10.10 27.41 3.40
CA ASP A 11 10.97 27.05 2.28
C ASP A 11 12.07 26.07 2.69
N ASP A 12 12.75 26.36 3.81
CA ASP A 12 13.85 25.52 4.30
C ASP A 12 13.33 24.13 4.70
N LEU A 13 12.16 24.05 5.33
CA LEU A 13 11.52 22.77 5.66
C LEU A 13 11.14 21.99 4.40
N LEU A 14 10.54 22.63 3.39
CA LEU A 14 10.20 21.95 2.14
C LEU A 14 11.44 21.39 1.44
N ARG A 15 12.51 22.18 1.35
CA ARG A 15 13.78 21.74 0.75
C ARG A 15 14.38 20.56 1.50
N LEU A 16 14.32 20.57 2.83
CA LEU A 16 14.79 19.44 3.64
C LEU A 16 13.97 18.18 3.38
N ILE A 17 12.64 18.30 3.28
CA ILE A 17 11.72 17.20 3.00
C ILE A 17 12.02 16.57 1.63
N ILE A 18 12.01 17.40 0.57
CA ILE A 18 12.27 16.96 -0.81
C ILE A 18 13.70 16.38 -0.92
N GLY A 19 14.69 17.09 -0.36
CA GLY A 19 16.08 16.65 -0.40
C GLY A 19 16.29 15.31 0.30
N SER A 20 15.71 15.13 1.49
CA SER A 20 15.83 13.87 2.23
C SER A 20 15.19 12.70 1.49
N HIS A 21 14.05 12.95 0.83
CA HIS A 21 13.35 11.94 0.04
C HIS A 21 14.12 11.57 -1.24
N HIS A 22 14.56 12.58 -1.99
CA HIS A 22 15.35 12.38 -3.22
C HIS A 22 16.67 11.65 -2.99
N HIS A 23 17.29 11.84 -1.82
CA HIS A 23 18.52 11.12 -1.45
C HIS A 23 18.26 9.80 -0.70
N HIS A 24 17.01 9.33 -0.67
CA HIS A 24 16.58 8.11 -0.01
C HIS A 24 16.94 8.02 1.48
N ILE A 25 17.06 9.18 2.15
CA ILE A 25 17.26 9.27 3.60
C ILE A 25 15.94 8.98 4.33
N ILE A 26 14.81 9.36 3.70
CA ILE A 26 13.45 9.06 4.19
C ILE A 26 12.63 8.41 3.07
N GLY A 27 11.73 7.51 3.43
CA GLY A 27 10.76 6.90 2.51
C GLY A 27 9.47 7.71 2.33
N ASP A 28 8.62 7.28 1.41
CA ASP A 28 7.39 7.97 0.98
C ASP A 28 6.43 8.31 2.13
N THR A 29 6.27 7.42 3.10
CA THR A 29 5.39 7.68 4.26
C THR A 29 5.86 8.89 5.05
N ILE A 30 7.15 8.94 5.39
CA ILE A 30 7.74 10.05 6.15
C ILE A 30 7.77 11.32 5.30
N TYR A 31 7.92 11.20 3.99
CA TYR A 31 7.81 12.31 3.05
C TYR A 31 6.39 12.93 3.08
N LEU A 32 5.34 12.12 2.89
CA LEU A 32 3.96 12.58 2.90
C LEU A 32 3.51 13.10 4.28
N GLU A 33 3.92 12.44 5.37
CA GLU A 33 3.66 12.93 6.73
C GLU A 33 4.27 14.31 6.95
N ARG A 34 5.54 14.51 6.55
CA ARG A 34 6.20 15.81 6.69
C ARG A 34 5.57 16.88 5.80
N LEU A 35 5.11 16.54 4.59
CA LEU A 35 4.32 17.45 3.77
C LEU A 35 2.97 17.79 4.43
N SER A 36 2.29 16.82 5.05
CA SER A 36 1.02 17.04 5.76
C SER A 36 1.19 18.00 6.94
N VAL A 37 2.32 17.90 7.64
CA VAL A 37 2.69 18.84 8.70
C VAL A 37 2.90 20.22 8.09
N LEU A 38 3.77 20.35 7.09
CA LEU A 38 4.05 21.63 6.41
C LEU A 38 2.78 22.33 5.88
N ALA A 39 1.84 21.57 5.29
CA ALA A 39 0.57 22.09 4.80
C ALA A 39 -0.31 22.68 5.92
N ARG A 40 -0.22 22.14 7.15
CA ARG A 40 -0.97 22.62 8.33
C ARG A 40 -0.30 23.79 9.04
N ILE A 41 1.03 23.77 9.17
CA ILE A 41 1.76 24.75 9.99
C ILE A 41 2.31 25.93 9.18
N GLY A 42 2.38 25.81 7.86
CA GLY A 42 2.81 26.86 6.94
C GLY A 42 1.72 27.92 6.67
N PRO A 43 2.08 29.11 6.16
CA PRO A 43 1.10 30.10 5.75
C PRO A 43 0.32 29.61 4.52
N ALA A 44 -1.01 29.71 4.51
CA ALA A 44 -1.87 29.11 3.50
C ALA A 44 -1.60 29.57 2.04
N LYS A 45 -1.17 30.82 1.87
CA LYS A 45 -0.85 31.40 0.55
C LYS A 45 0.62 31.26 0.15
N HIS A 46 1.43 30.61 0.98
CA HIS A 46 2.85 30.46 0.71
C HIS A 46 3.10 29.35 -0.32
N PRO A 47 3.99 29.54 -1.31
CA PRO A 47 4.25 28.54 -2.34
C PRO A 47 4.62 27.17 -1.78
N ALA A 48 5.44 27.11 -0.73
CA ALA A 48 5.83 25.84 -0.11
C ALA A 48 4.64 25.07 0.50
N THR A 49 3.72 25.80 1.15
CA THR A 49 2.49 25.23 1.73
C THR A 49 1.54 24.78 0.63
N GLN A 50 1.43 25.57 -0.44
CA GLN A 50 0.61 25.24 -1.61
C GLN A 50 1.14 24.02 -2.36
N TYR A 51 2.45 23.90 -2.51
CA TYR A 51 3.09 22.72 -3.06
C TYR A 51 2.76 21.50 -2.20
N ALA A 52 2.98 21.57 -0.88
CA ALA A 52 2.66 20.48 0.02
C ALA A 52 1.18 20.07 -0.06
N ALA A 53 0.26 21.03 -0.07
CA ALA A 53 -1.18 20.78 -0.22
C ALA A 53 -1.53 20.20 -1.60
N ALA A 54 -0.92 20.69 -2.68
CA ALA A 54 -1.12 20.19 -4.04
C ALA A 54 -0.62 18.75 -4.17
N THR A 55 0.60 18.45 -3.70
CA THR A 55 1.15 17.10 -3.69
C THR A 55 0.29 16.17 -2.83
N LEU A 56 -0.14 16.60 -1.65
CA LEU A 56 -1.08 15.82 -0.85
C LEU A 56 -2.38 15.62 -1.60
N ASN A 57 -2.92 16.62 -2.29
CA ASN A 57 -4.16 16.50 -3.07
C ASN A 57 -4.01 15.59 -4.28
N GLU A 58 -2.89 15.59 -5.00
CA GLU A 58 -2.59 14.61 -6.06
C GLU A 58 -2.56 13.19 -5.48
N HIS A 59 -2.00 13.04 -4.28
CA HIS A 59 -2.02 11.79 -3.53
C HIS A 59 -3.37 11.50 -2.81
N THR A 60 -4.26 12.50 -2.67
CA THR A 60 -5.60 12.41 -2.03
C THR A 60 -6.71 12.31 -3.08
N PHE A 61 -6.45 12.63 -4.34
CA PHE A 61 -7.35 12.41 -5.49
C PHE A 61 -7.57 10.91 -5.74
N VAL A 62 -6.73 10.06 -5.14
CA VAL A 62 -6.89 8.60 -5.04
C VAL A 62 -7.83 8.18 -3.87
N LEU A 63 -8.39 9.12 -3.10
CA LEU A 63 -9.14 8.86 -1.85
C LEU A 63 -10.54 9.49 -1.77
N ASN A 64 -11.09 10.08 -2.85
CA ASN A 64 -12.36 10.82 -2.77
C ASN A 64 -13.46 10.42 -3.78
N SER A 65 -13.39 9.22 -4.37
CA SER A 65 -14.55 8.54 -4.97
C SER A 65 -14.79 7.24 -4.18
N GLU A 66 -15.78 7.05 -3.32
CA GLU A 66 -17.07 7.68 -3.23
C GLU A 66 -17.56 7.64 -1.78
N SER A 67 -18.16 8.76 -1.35
CA SER A 67 -19.02 8.85 -0.19
C SER A 67 -20.42 8.43 -0.62
N PHE A 68 -21.01 7.34 -0.11
CA PHE A 68 -22.47 7.23 -0.04
C PHE A 68 -22.97 6.22 1.02
N SER A 69 -23.70 6.79 1.98
CA SER A 69 -24.75 6.27 2.88
C SER A 69 -24.50 5.03 3.75
N GLU A 70 -24.45 5.30 5.06
CA GLU A 70 -24.95 4.42 6.11
C GLU A 70 -26.36 3.91 5.74
N GLY A 71 -26.53 2.58 5.79
CA GLY A 71 -27.82 1.91 5.74
C GLY A 71 -27.90 0.94 6.92
N GLU A 72 -28.78 1.27 7.86
CA GLU A 72 -29.12 0.48 9.03
C GLU A 72 -29.59 -0.94 8.65
N GLY A 73 -29.32 -1.89 9.56
CA GLY A 73 -29.64 -3.30 9.37
C GLY A 73 -31.12 -3.63 9.49
N ASP A 74 -31.48 -4.80 8.96
CA ASP A 74 -32.61 -5.58 9.44
C ASP A 74 -32.35 -7.07 9.20
N GLU A 75 -32.86 -7.87 10.13
CA GLU A 75 -32.64 -9.30 10.33
C GLU A 75 -33.40 -10.15 9.31
N GLY A 76 -32.85 -11.30 8.91
CA GLY A 76 -33.54 -12.21 7.98
C GLY A 76 -32.90 -13.58 7.83
N SER A 77 -33.35 -14.51 8.66
CA SER A 77 -33.07 -15.95 8.65
C SER A 77 -33.49 -16.66 7.35
N SER A 78 -32.64 -17.52 6.79
CA SER A 78 -32.85 -18.99 6.62
C SER A 78 -32.13 -19.61 5.41
N ASP A 79 -31.75 -20.86 5.62
CA ASP A 79 -31.21 -21.94 4.78
C ASP A 79 -30.95 -21.81 3.27
N ALA A 80 -29.83 -22.46 2.91
CA ALA A 80 -29.56 -23.22 1.69
C ALA A 80 -29.53 -22.46 0.35
N ASP A 81 -28.31 -22.19 -0.14
CA ASP A 81 -27.85 -22.77 -1.41
C ASP A 81 -26.34 -22.54 -1.58
N ARG A 82 -25.62 -23.54 -2.08
CA ARG A 82 -24.20 -23.45 -2.46
C ARG A 82 -24.12 -22.75 -3.81
N GLY A 83 -24.36 -21.45 -3.82
CA GLY A 83 -24.06 -20.57 -4.94
C GLY A 83 -22.66 -19.99 -4.79
N ALA A 84 -21.72 -20.42 -5.63
CA ALA A 84 -20.45 -19.74 -5.83
C ALA A 84 -20.72 -18.32 -6.36
N GLY A 85 -20.93 -17.37 -5.46
CA GLY A 85 -21.03 -15.95 -5.77
C GLY A 85 -19.66 -15.43 -6.18
N THR A 86 -19.38 -15.45 -7.47
CA THR A 86 -18.28 -14.71 -8.07
C THR A 86 -18.58 -13.22 -7.94
N THR A 87 -18.20 -12.62 -6.83
CA THR A 87 -18.02 -11.16 -6.80
C THR A 87 -16.77 -10.89 -7.62
N GLU A 88 -16.99 -10.50 -8.88
CA GLU A 88 -15.93 -10.22 -9.82
C GLU A 88 -15.06 -9.09 -9.29
N VAL A 89 -13.84 -9.41 -8.89
CA VAL A 89 -12.77 -8.40 -8.87
C VAL A 89 -12.40 -8.18 -10.33
N GLY A 90 -13.11 -7.24 -10.95
CA GLY A 90 -12.80 -6.68 -12.26
C GLY A 90 -11.61 -5.72 -12.15
N PRO A 91 -10.92 -5.45 -13.26
CA PRO A 91 -10.04 -4.28 -13.34
C PRO A 91 -10.85 -3.02 -13.06
N ASP A 92 -10.21 -1.99 -12.53
CA ASP A 92 -10.79 -0.65 -12.45
C ASP A 92 -10.87 -0.01 -13.85
N GLU A 93 -11.31 1.25 -13.92
CA GLU A 93 -11.61 1.94 -15.19
C GLU A 93 -10.42 2.07 -16.16
N ASP A 94 -9.19 1.83 -15.69
CA ASP A 94 -7.97 1.86 -16.50
C ASP A 94 -7.44 0.46 -16.91
N GLY A 95 -8.06 -0.63 -16.46
CA GLY A 95 -7.68 -1.99 -16.83
C GLY A 95 -6.67 -2.69 -15.90
N TYR A 96 -6.25 -2.07 -14.79
CA TYR A 96 -5.20 -2.60 -13.92
C TYR A 96 -5.72 -3.27 -12.63
N LEU A 97 -4.88 -4.04 -11.95
CA LEU A 97 -5.10 -4.37 -10.54
C LEU A 97 -4.19 -3.46 -9.73
N HIS A 98 -4.77 -2.44 -9.12
CA HIS A 98 -4.07 -1.67 -8.11
C HIS A 98 -3.92 -2.55 -6.86
N LEU A 99 -2.69 -2.91 -6.51
CA LEU A 99 -2.40 -3.03 -5.09
C LEU A 99 -2.52 -1.62 -4.54
N ILE A 100 -3.61 -1.38 -3.80
CA ILE A 100 -3.82 -0.11 -3.14
C ILE A 100 -2.70 0.06 -2.11
N THR A 101 -1.69 0.83 -2.47
CA THR A 101 -0.51 1.15 -1.66
C THR A 101 -0.83 2.07 -0.47
N THR A 102 -2.09 2.41 -0.23
CA THR A 102 -2.52 3.21 0.94
C THR A 102 -2.67 2.37 2.22
N ALA A 103 -2.52 1.04 2.12
CA ALA A 103 -2.40 0.11 3.23
C ALA A 103 -1.01 -0.54 3.25
N GLY A 104 0.04 0.28 3.33
CA GLY A 104 1.39 -0.10 3.79
C GLY A 104 1.92 -1.44 3.31
N VAL A 105 2.43 -1.50 2.08
CA VAL A 105 3.48 -2.47 1.77
C VAL A 105 4.79 -1.77 2.15
N HIS A 106 5.37 -2.16 3.28
CA HIS A 106 6.63 -1.59 3.74
C HIS A 106 7.75 -2.53 3.28
N PRO A 107 8.74 -2.06 2.50
CA PRO A 107 9.87 -2.92 2.13
C PRO A 107 10.69 -3.28 3.38
N PHE A 108 10.48 -2.57 4.48
CA PHE A 108 11.10 -2.81 5.78
C PHE A 108 10.11 -3.34 6.81
N ASP A 109 9.05 -4.02 6.38
CA ASP A 109 8.12 -4.70 7.30
C ASP A 109 8.81 -5.90 7.96
N ASP A 110 8.64 -6.08 9.27
CA ASP A 110 9.10 -7.27 9.99
C ASP A 110 8.11 -8.45 9.85
N ASP A 111 6.91 -8.20 9.32
CA ASP A 111 5.91 -9.24 9.08
C ASP A 111 6.22 -10.04 7.80
N PHE A 112 6.52 -11.31 8.01
CA PHE A 112 6.79 -12.26 6.93
C PHE A 112 5.54 -12.94 6.36
N PHE A 113 4.38 -12.77 6.99
CA PHE A 113 3.17 -13.52 6.66
C PHE A 113 2.28 -12.78 5.65
N PRO A 114 1.68 -13.48 4.67
CA PRO A 114 1.88 -14.89 4.28
C PRO A 114 3.12 -15.14 3.41
N SER A 115 3.73 -14.07 2.92
CA SER A 115 4.92 -14.10 2.07
C SER A 115 5.74 -12.82 2.22
N ILE A 116 6.97 -12.82 1.71
CA ILE A 116 7.79 -11.62 1.56
C ILE A 116 8.08 -11.45 0.06
N PRO A 117 7.61 -10.35 -0.57
CA PRO A 117 6.66 -9.39 -0.02
C PRO A 117 5.27 -10.01 0.20
N HIS A 118 4.47 -9.42 1.09
CA HIS A 118 3.02 -9.62 1.14
C HIS A 118 2.33 -8.34 0.67
N GLY A 119 1.08 -8.43 0.22
CA GLY A 119 0.27 -7.25 -0.09
C GLY A 119 -0.90 -7.10 0.86
N HIS A 120 -1.33 -5.88 1.18
CA HIS A 120 -2.63 -5.67 1.82
C HIS A 120 -3.69 -5.43 0.75
N LEU A 121 -4.85 -6.04 0.94
CA LEU A 121 -5.94 -5.99 -0.05
C LEU A 121 -6.57 -4.60 -0.16
N ARG A 122 -6.76 -3.94 0.99
CA ARG A 122 -7.37 -2.60 1.12
C ARG A 122 -7.03 -1.97 2.48
N LYS A 123 -7.07 -0.64 2.57
CA LYS A 123 -6.81 0.09 3.81
C LYS A 123 -7.97 -0.13 4.80
N GLY A 124 -7.65 -0.74 5.95
CA GLY A 124 -8.63 -1.08 6.99
C GLY A 124 -9.19 -2.51 6.86
N GLU A 125 -8.92 -3.21 5.75
CA GLU A 125 -9.18 -4.64 5.64
C GLU A 125 -7.93 -5.41 6.07
N TRP A 126 -8.08 -6.34 7.00
CA TRP A 126 -7.00 -7.17 7.54
C TRP A 126 -6.50 -8.24 6.54
N GLY A 127 -7.00 -8.21 5.30
CA GLY A 127 -6.69 -9.13 4.23
C GLY A 127 -5.25 -9.01 3.74
N LYS A 128 -4.46 -10.09 3.92
CA LYS A 128 -3.09 -10.19 3.42
C LYS A 128 -3.01 -11.12 2.21
N LEU A 129 -2.37 -10.67 1.15
CA LEU A 129 -2.14 -11.38 -0.11
C LEU A 129 -0.77 -12.06 -0.10
N ASP A 130 -0.75 -13.36 -0.40
CA ASP A 130 0.46 -14.06 -0.83
C ASP A 130 0.77 -13.70 -2.29
N ALA A 131 1.77 -12.85 -2.49
CA ALA A 131 2.13 -12.33 -3.80
C ALA A 131 2.58 -13.42 -4.79
N TYR A 132 2.95 -14.61 -4.32
CA TYR A 132 3.41 -15.71 -5.18
C TYR A 132 2.27 -16.67 -5.54
N LEU A 133 1.39 -16.96 -4.58
CA LEU A 133 0.33 -17.97 -4.75
C LEU A 133 -1.03 -17.38 -5.10
N GLY A 134 -1.23 -16.10 -4.80
CA GLY A 134 -2.47 -15.35 -4.97
C GLY A 134 -3.52 -15.60 -3.90
N TRP A 135 -3.18 -16.25 -2.79
CA TRP A 135 -4.11 -16.49 -1.69
C TRP A 135 -4.25 -15.26 -0.80
N VAL A 136 -5.48 -14.95 -0.40
CA VAL A 136 -5.80 -13.88 0.56
C VAL A 136 -6.15 -14.51 1.90
N TYR A 137 -5.63 -13.91 2.98
CA TYR A 137 -5.84 -14.31 4.36
C TYR A 137 -6.50 -13.16 5.10
N GLU A 138 -7.77 -13.30 5.48
CA GLU A 138 -8.60 -12.22 6.07
C GLU A 138 -8.34 -11.98 7.56
N ASP A 139 -7.75 -12.95 8.25
CA ASP A 139 -7.57 -12.91 9.70
C ASP A 139 -6.08 -13.02 10.06
N PRO A 140 -5.45 -11.97 10.59
CA PRO A 140 -4.06 -12.01 11.05
C PRO A 140 -3.88 -12.89 12.28
N SER A 141 -4.93 -13.09 13.08
CA SER A 141 -4.94 -13.99 14.24
C SER A 141 -5.06 -15.45 13.82
N ASN A 142 -5.67 -15.71 12.65
CA ASN A 142 -5.79 -17.03 12.06
C ASN A 142 -5.10 -17.13 10.69
N ARG A 143 -3.77 -17.26 10.76
CA ARG A 143 -2.84 -17.43 9.62
C ARG A 143 -3.14 -18.62 8.69
N SER A 144 -4.09 -19.48 9.04
CA SER A 144 -4.49 -20.64 8.22
C SER A 144 -5.73 -20.39 7.37
N ARG A 145 -6.52 -19.34 7.68
CA ARG A 145 -7.79 -19.09 7.02
C ARG A 145 -7.59 -18.33 5.70
N GLN A 146 -7.44 -19.10 4.63
CA GLN A 146 -7.54 -18.59 3.27
C GLN A 146 -8.99 -18.23 2.98
N SER A 147 -9.25 -17.00 2.55
CA SER A 147 -10.61 -16.59 2.19
C SER A 147 -10.88 -16.77 0.71
N ARG A 148 -9.99 -16.23 -0.14
CA ARG A 148 -10.14 -16.27 -1.58
C ARG A 148 -8.79 -16.32 -2.29
N ARG A 149 -8.83 -16.68 -3.57
CA ARG A 149 -7.67 -16.66 -4.45
C ARG A 149 -7.87 -15.63 -5.56
N ILE A 150 -6.89 -14.76 -5.75
CA ILE A 150 -6.86 -13.83 -6.87
C ILE A 150 -6.59 -14.60 -8.15
N LYS A 151 -7.20 -14.14 -9.26
CA LYS A 151 -7.00 -14.71 -10.60
C LYS A 151 -5.52 -14.74 -10.96
N ARG A 152 -5.11 -15.81 -11.66
CA ARG A 152 -3.72 -15.99 -12.10
C ARG A 152 -3.20 -14.82 -12.93
N ASN A 153 -4.03 -14.28 -13.81
CA ASN A 153 -3.63 -13.18 -14.70
C ASN A 153 -3.29 -11.92 -13.89
N SER A 154 -3.98 -11.67 -12.78
CA SER A 154 -3.68 -10.57 -11.85
C SER A 154 -2.32 -10.76 -11.19
N ILE A 155 -1.99 -11.98 -10.75
CA ILE A 155 -0.67 -12.28 -10.18
C ILE A 155 0.43 -12.15 -11.25
N VAL A 156 0.15 -12.52 -12.49
CA VAL A 156 1.07 -12.29 -13.60
C VAL A 156 1.27 -10.81 -13.87
N ALA A 157 0.20 -10.02 -13.94
CA ALA A 157 0.26 -8.58 -14.13
C ALA A 157 1.07 -7.92 -13.01
N LEU A 158 0.83 -8.32 -11.76
CA LEU A 158 1.60 -7.87 -10.60
C LEU A 158 3.11 -8.12 -10.75
N TRP A 159 3.51 -9.34 -11.12
CA TRP A 159 4.93 -9.65 -11.31
C TRP A 159 5.51 -9.08 -12.63
N ASN A 160 4.69 -8.55 -13.52
CA ASN A 160 5.14 -7.85 -14.72
C ASN A 160 5.39 -6.35 -14.47
N ASP A 161 4.74 -5.76 -13.47
CA ASP A 161 4.99 -4.40 -13.03
C ASP A 161 6.43 -4.25 -12.49
N ASN A 162 7.16 -3.25 -13.00
CA ASN A 162 8.53 -2.98 -12.55
C ASN A 162 8.53 -2.41 -11.13
N THR A 163 7.58 -1.54 -10.80
CA THR A 163 7.51 -0.87 -9.49
C THR A 163 7.36 -1.90 -8.38
N PHE A 164 6.44 -2.86 -8.56
CA PHE A 164 6.28 -3.95 -7.60
C PHE A 164 7.52 -4.86 -7.51
N ARG A 165 8.26 -5.06 -8.60
CA ARG A 165 9.48 -5.89 -8.59
C ARG A 165 10.61 -5.23 -7.82
N ASP A 166 10.78 -3.93 -8.00
CA ASP A 166 11.78 -3.14 -7.26
C ASP A 166 11.45 -3.18 -5.77
N PHE A 167 10.18 -2.93 -5.42
CA PHE A 167 9.66 -3.10 -4.07
C PHE A 167 9.92 -4.50 -3.49
N ALA A 168 9.61 -5.55 -4.26
CA ALA A 168 9.82 -6.93 -3.83
C ALA A 168 11.31 -7.23 -3.58
N SER A 169 12.21 -6.67 -4.40
CA SER A 169 13.66 -6.79 -4.22
C SER A 169 14.08 -6.18 -2.90
N ASP A 170 13.64 -4.96 -2.61
CA ASP A 170 13.95 -4.26 -1.36
C ASP A 170 13.43 -5.01 -0.13
N ALA A 171 12.19 -5.53 -0.21
CA ALA A 171 11.58 -6.33 0.86
C ALA A 171 12.34 -7.63 1.14
N ILE A 172 12.82 -8.29 0.08
CA ILE A 172 13.63 -9.49 0.19
C ILE A 172 15.00 -9.17 0.80
N ASP A 173 15.65 -8.11 0.34
CA ASP A 173 16.97 -7.71 0.83
C ASP A 173 16.91 -7.27 2.29
N TYR A 174 15.88 -6.52 2.68
CA TYR A 174 15.63 -6.20 4.09
C TYR A 174 15.55 -7.46 4.94
N HIS A 175 14.70 -8.41 4.57
CA HIS A 175 14.50 -9.63 5.36
C HIS A 175 15.74 -10.51 5.43
N LEU A 176 16.48 -10.63 4.33
CA LEU A 176 17.75 -11.37 4.29
C LEU A 176 18.78 -10.78 5.27
N ASN A 177 18.84 -9.45 5.35
CA ASN A 177 19.78 -8.74 6.21
C ASN A 177 19.31 -8.72 7.68
N ARG A 178 18.02 -8.47 7.91
CA ARG A 178 17.42 -8.32 9.25
C ARG A 178 17.23 -9.65 9.97
N PHE A 179 16.86 -10.69 9.22
CA PHE A 179 16.51 -12.02 9.75
C PHE A 179 17.33 -13.12 9.05
N PRO A 180 18.65 -13.22 9.30
CA PRO A 180 19.53 -14.15 8.60
C PRO A 180 19.19 -15.64 8.87
N LYS A 181 18.40 -15.93 9.90
CA LYS A 181 17.91 -17.28 10.23
C LYS A 181 16.51 -17.58 9.70
N PHE A 182 15.89 -16.63 8.97
CA PHE A 182 14.57 -16.83 8.39
C PHE A 182 14.59 -17.95 7.35
N GLN A 183 13.62 -18.85 7.43
CA GLN A 183 13.50 -19.98 6.51
C GLN A 183 12.66 -19.59 5.30
N TRP A 184 13.34 -19.34 4.19
CA TRP A 184 12.69 -19.03 2.93
C TRP A 184 12.01 -20.25 2.32
N ARG A 185 10.82 -20.04 1.72
CA ARG A 185 10.08 -21.08 0.97
C ARG A 185 10.82 -21.53 -0.31
N VAL A 186 11.84 -20.78 -0.72
CA VAL A 186 12.63 -21.00 -1.94
C VAL A 186 14.12 -20.91 -1.62
N ALA A 187 14.93 -21.64 -2.38
CA ALA A 187 16.39 -21.65 -2.19
C ALA A 187 17.09 -20.33 -2.54
N SER A 188 16.50 -19.53 -3.44
CA SER A 188 17.09 -18.27 -3.91
C SER A 188 16.03 -17.17 -3.93
N PRO A 189 15.77 -16.50 -2.79
CA PRO A 189 14.67 -15.54 -2.67
C PRO A 189 14.82 -14.31 -3.57
N ARG A 190 16.05 -13.87 -3.86
CA ARG A 190 16.34 -12.79 -4.83
C ARG A 190 15.94 -13.11 -6.27
N LYS A 191 15.66 -14.38 -6.59
CA LYS A 191 15.24 -14.78 -7.94
C LYS A 191 13.73 -14.57 -8.08
N LEU A 192 13.34 -13.34 -8.38
CA LEU A 192 11.94 -12.96 -8.60
C LEU A 192 11.29 -13.79 -9.72
N PRO A 193 9.95 -14.02 -9.66
CA PRO A 193 9.21 -14.62 -10.75
C PRO A 193 9.52 -14.01 -12.11
N ARG A 194 9.62 -14.84 -13.14
CA ARG A 194 9.84 -14.38 -14.51
C ARG A 194 8.61 -13.60 -14.98
N LYS A 195 8.84 -12.49 -15.67
CA LYS A 195 7.79 -11.82 -16.43
C LYS A 195 7.19 -12.79 -17.43
N ARG A 196 5.88 -12.73 -17.63
CA ARG A 196 5.15 -13.56 -18.59
C ARG A 196 4.41 -12.63 -19.54
N ILE A 197 4.46 -12.96 -20.82
CA ILE A 197 3.72 -12.28 -21.88
C ILE A 197 2.37 -12.98 -22.01
#